data_AF-A0A3G9J1S4-F1
#
_entry.id   AF-A0A3G9J1S4-F1
#
_cell.length_a   1.000
_cell.length_b   1.000
_cell.length_c   1.000
_cell.angle_alpha   90.00
_cell.angle_beta   90.00
_cell.angle_gamma   90.00
#
_symmetry.space_group_name_H-M   'P 1'
#
loop_
_entity.id
_entity.type
_entity.pdbx_description
1 polymer ?
#
loop_
_entity_poly.entity_id
_entity_poly.type
_entity_poly.pdbx_seq_one_letter_code
_entity_poly.pdbx_strand_id
1 'polypeptide(L)'
;MDYKFAVVKITDIDNLHGKEKKMMYQILNAINDKRETEGKSINSYLVINTDEPYAPEVIEILKRNGHWGPSNADATKPVTINGLVKAAHQNAIDKGWYEEPRSFGECIALMHSELSEALEDHRNGHGFTEVYFEGDKPCGIPTELADTVIRIFDTCGHLGIDLEAAIAQKMTYNATRPHRHGGKKL
;
A
#
# COMPACT_ATOMS: atom_id res chain seq x y z
N MET A 1 24.42 25.83 -8.29
CA MET A 1 23.34 25.17 -7.53
C MET A 1 22.51 24.42 -8.56
N ASP A 2 22.57 23.09 -8.59
CA ASP A 2 21.76 22.31 -9.55
C ASP A 2 20.34 22.19 -8.99
N TYR A 3 19.44 23.02 -9.52
CA TYR A 3 18.02 22.93 -9.20
C TYR A 3 17.42 21.71 -9.91
N LYS A 4 16.92 20.73 -9.14
CA LYS A 4 16.31 19.51 -9.67
C LYS A 4 14.85 19.69 -10.11
N PHE A 5 14.21 20.80 -9.72
CA PHE A 5 12.80 21.09 -10.01
C PHE A 5 12.51 22.60 -9.95
N ALA A 6 11.46 23.02 -10.65
CA ALA A 6 10.90 24.38 -10.65
C ALA A 6 9.38 24.31 -10.43
N VAL A 7 8.85 25.24 -9.64
CA VAL A 7 7.42 25.30 -9.24
C VAL A 7 6.80 26.57 -9.83
N VAL A 8 5.64 26.43 -10.46
CA VAL A 8 4.89 27.57 -11.03
C VAL A 8 3.40 27.39 -10.75
N LYS A 9 2.74 28.33 -10.06
CA LYS A 9 1.29 28.29 -9.85
C LYS A 9 0.58 28.75 -11.11
N ILE A 10 -0.60 28.21 -11.41
CA ILE A 10 -1.45 28.71 -12.52
C ILE A 10 -1.71 30.21 -12.38
N THR A 11 -1.94 30.69 -11.15
CA THR A 11 -2.10 32.12 -10.86
C THR A 11 -0.86 32.94 -11.19
N ASP A 12 0.34 32.37 -11.00
CA ASP A 12 1.59 33.05 -11.35
C ASP A 12 1.76 33.12 -12.87
N ILE A 13 1.36 32.07 -13.59
CA ILE A 13 1.30 32.05 -15.06
C ILE A 13 0.27 33.05 -15.58
N ASP A 14 -0.84 33.21 -14.88
CA ASP A 14 -1.89 34.15 -15.23
C ASP A 14 -1.45 35.61 -15.03
N ASN A 15 -0.55 35.83 -14.08
CA ASN A 15 0.12 37.11 -13.86
C ASN A 15 1.30 37.37 -14.80
N LEU A 16 1.73 36.40 -15.62
CA LEU A 16 2.71 36.65 -16.67
C LEU A 16 2.07 37.40 -17.84
N HIS A 17 2.79 38.34 -18.43
CA HIS A 17 2.28 39.16 -19.52
C HIS A 17 3.08 38.96 -20.81
N GLY A 18 2.39 39.11 -21.95
CA GLY A 18 3.01 39.14 -23.27
C GLY A 18 3.94 37.96 -23.58
N LYS A 19 5.25 38.22 -23.63
CA LYS A 19 6.26 37.28 -24.14
C LYS A 19 6.55 36.15 -23.16
N GLU A 20 6.50 36.39 -21.85
CA GLU A 20 6.83 35.37 -20.84
C GLU A 20 5.76 34.27 -20.79
N LYS A 21 4.48 34.66 -20.79
CA LYS A 21 3.36 33.71 -20.82
C LYS A 21 3.41 32.84 -22.09
N LYS A 22 3.69 33.46 -23.24
CA LYS A 22 3.83 32.75 -24.53
C LYS A 22 5.00 31.75 -24.52
N MET A 23 6.14 32.13 -23.95
CA MET A 23 7.32 31.26 -23.88
C MET A 23 7.04 30.03 -22.98
N MET A 24 6.31 30.21 -21.89
CA MET A 24 5.90 29.10 -21.03
C MET A 24 5.01 28.09 -21.77
N TYR A 25 3.98 28.56 -22.49
CA TYR A 25 3.14 27.67 -23.30
C TYR A 25 3.92 26.94 -24.40
N GLN A 26 4.90 27.61 -25.02
CA GLN A 26 5.75 26.97 -26.04
C GLN A 26 6.58 25.82 -25.47
N ILE A 27 7.12 25.99 -24.26
CA ILE A 27 7.87 24.92 -23.57
C ILE A 27 6.96 23.75 -23.22
N LEU A 28 5.76 24.02 -22.68
CA LEU A 28 4.78 22.98 -22.35
C LEU A 28 4.35 22.17 -23.58
N ASN A 29 4.12 22.85 -24.71
CA ASN A 29 3.77 22.17 -25.96
C ASN A 29 4.92 21.31 -26.48
N ALA A 30 6.16 21.83 -26.52
CA ALA A 30 7.32 21.04 -26.96
C ALA A 30 7.54 19.78 -26.11
N ILE A 31 7.24 19.84 -24.82
CA ILE A 31 7.28 18.66 -23.94
C ILE A 31 6.18 17.66 -24.31
N ASN A 32 4.96 18.13 -24.57
CA ASN A 32 3.84 17.27 -24.98
C ASN A 32 4.09 16.63 -26.35
N ASP A 33 4.62 17.38 -27.32
CA ASP A 33 4.97 16.86 -28.65
C ASP A 33 5.99 15.72 -28.53
N LYS A 34 7.03 15.90 -27.72
CA LYS A 34 8.01 14.84 -27.47
C LYS A 34 7.37 13.61 -26.83
N ARG A 35 6.46 13.80 -25.88
CA ARG A 35 5.74 12.68 -25.24
C ARG A 35 4.87 11.92 -26.23
N GLU A 36 4.19 12.63 -27.13
CA GLU A 36 3.41 12.02 -28.19
C GLU A 36 4.30 11.17 -29.13
N THR A 37 5.49 11.67 -29.50
CA THR A 37 6.46 10.87 -30.28
C THR A 37 6.98 9.64 -29.55
N GLU A 38 6.91 9.64 -28.21
CA GLU A 38 7.24 8.50 -27.35
C GLU A 38 6.02 7.60 -27.03
N GLY A 39 4.85 7.86 -27.64
CA GLY A 39 3.61 7.10 -27.42
C GLY A 39 2.94 7.35 -26.06
N LYS A 40 3.28 8.46 -25.39
CA LYS A 40 2.76 8.81 -24.06
C LYS A 40 1.61 9.82 -24.17
N SER A 41 0.64 9.72 -23.27
CA SER A 41 -0.48 10.66 -23.19
C SER A 41 -0.04 12.10 -22.83
N ILE A 42 -0.89 13.06 -23.21
CA ILE A 42 -0.75 14.49 -22.84
C ILE A 42 -0.61 14.62 -21.33
N ASN A 43 0.32 15.48 -20.90
CA ASN A 43 0.62 15.64 -19.49
C ASN A 43 -0.39 16.56 -18.79
N SER A 44 -0.90 16.13 -17.64
CA SER A 44 -1.73 16.93 -16.73
C SER A 44 -1.00 17.04 -15.39
N TYR A 45 -0.01 17.92 -15.28
CA TYR A 45 0.71 18.08 -14.02
C TYR A 45 -0.21 18.62 -12.91
N LEU A 46 -0.05 18.06 -11.70
CA LEU A 46 -0.48 18.65 -10.43
C LEU A 46 0.79 19.11 -9.71
N VAL A 47 0.94 20.43 -9.50
CA VAL A 47 2.09 21.02 -8.82
C VAL A 47 1.63 21.52 -7.46
N ILE A 48 2.21 20.97 -6.39
CA ILE A 48 1.79 21.22 -5.00
C ILE A 48 2.95 21.83 -4.23
N ASN A 49 2.64 22.89 -3.48
CA ASN A 49 3.60 23.56 -2.63
C ASN A 49 3.78 22.75 -1.33
N THR A 50 5.02 22.44 -0.93
CA THR A 50 5.31 21.49 0.16
C THR A 50 5.14 22.07 1.56
N ASP A 51 4.96 23.38 1.67
CA ASP A 51 4.71 24.12 2.90
C ASP A 51 3.20 24.31 3.20
N GLU A 52 2.32 23.82 2.31
CA GLU A 52 0.88 23.87 2.52
C GLU A 52 0.48 22.87 3.61
N PRO A 53 -0.53 23.18 4.44
CA PRO A 53 -0.95 22.29 5.53
C PRO A 53 -1.31 20.87 5.08
N TYR A 54 -1.81 20.72 3.85
CA TYR A 54 -2.19 19.44 3.23
C TYR A 54 -1.05 18.79 2.43
N ALA A 55 0.08 19.45 2.26
CA ALA A 55 1.19 18.92 1.47
C ALA A 55 1.77 17.60 2.00
N PRO A 56 1.90 17.37 3.32
CA PRO A 56 2.34 16.07 3.83
C PRO A 56 1.43 14.91 3.38
N GLU A 57 0.12 15.12 3.34
CA GLU A 57 -0.84 14.11 2.89
C GLU A 57 -0.65 13.79 1.40
N VAL A 58 -0.44 14.80 0.56
CA VAL A 58 -0.22 14.57 -0.87
C VAL A 58 1.15 13.95 -1.14
N ILE A 59 2.19 14.36 -0.40
CA ILE A 59 3.51 13.72 -0.46
C ILE A 59 3.40 12.22 -0.13
N GLU A 60 2.62 11.85 0.89
CA GLU A 60 2.40 10.44 1.22
C GLU A 60 1.64 9.70 0.12
N ILE A 61 0.61 10.30 -0.49
CA ILE A 61 -0.08 9.72 -1.65
C ILE A 61 0.91 9.48 -2.80
N LEU A 62 1.75 10.47 -3.13
CA LEU A 62 2.72 10.36 -4.23
C LEU A 62 3.82 9.34 -3.94
N LYS A 63 4.29 9.22 -2.68
CA LYS A 63 5.23 8.17 -2.26
C LYS A 63 4.63 6.78 -2.40
N ARG A 64 3.39 6.57 -1.93
CA ARG A 64 2.68 5.28 -2.04
C ARG A 64 2.54 4.83 -3.50
N ASN A 65 2.38 5.78 -4.42
CA ASN A 65 2.25 5.51 -5.85
C ASN A 65 3.59 5.54 -6.62
N GLY A 66 4.72 5.73 -5.94
CA GLY A 66 6.05 5.72 -6.59
C GLY A 66 6.32 6.92 -7.49
N HIS A 67 5.67 8.05 -7.23
CA HIS A 67 5.78 9.29 -8.00
C HIS A 67 6.62 10.38 -7.29
N TRP A 68 7.24 10.07 -6.15
CA TRP A 68 8.04 11.01 -5.34
C TRP A 68 9.29 10.37 -4.74
N GLY A 69 10.45 11.04 -4.84
CA GLY A 69 11.77 10.57 -4.36
C GLY A 69 12.79 10.30 -5.49
N PRO A 70 14.09 10.05 -5.19
CA PRO A 70 15.09 9.72 -6.19
C PRO A 70 14.75 8.40 -6.90
N SER A 71 15.05 8.32 -8.19
CA SER A 71 14.78 7.20 -9.11
C SER A 71 15.65 5.95 -8.85
N ASN A 72 15.66 5.47 -7.61
CA ASN A 72 16.00 4.11 -7.25
C ASN A 72 14.70 3.42 -6.79
N ALA A 73 13.77 3.26 -7.72
CA ALA A 73 12.36 3.01 -7.44
C ALA A 73 12.00 1.59 -6.97
N ASP A 74 12.98 0.80 -6.49
CA ASP A 74 12.75 -0.61 -6.14
C ASP A 74 13.16 -1.00 -4.70
N ALA A 75 13.77 -0.11 -3.91
CA ALA A 75 14.33 -0.50 -2.61
C ALA A 75 13.71 0.19 -1.37
N THR A 76 12.76 1.12 -1.51
CA THR A 76 12.26 1.89 -0.34
C THR A 76 10.77 2.24 -0.38
N LYS A 77 9.95 1.58 -1.21
CA LYS A 77 8.49 1.75 -1.07
C LYS A 77 8.07 1.23 0.31
N PRO A 78 7.43 2.06 1.17
CA PRO A 78 6.84 1.54 2.38
C PRO A 78 5.83 0.46 1.97
N VAL A 79 5.96 -0.71 2.58
CA VAL A 79 5.10 -1.85 2.33
C VAL A 79 3.68 -1.47 2.74
N THR A 80 2.77 -1.37 1.78
CA THR A 80 1.34 -1.11 2.04
C THR A 80 0.60 -2.42 2.30
N ILE A 81 -0.55 -2.36 2.97
CA ILE A 81 -1.38 -3.55 3.19
C ILE A 81 -1.83 -4.12 1.84
N ASN A 82 -2.24 -3.25 0.91
CA ASN A 82 -2.61 -3.69 -0.44
C ASN A 82 -1.42 -4.27 -1.23
N GLY A 83 -0.20 -3.80 -0.96
CA GLY A 83 1.02 -4.42 -1.51
C GLY A 83 1.24 -5.84 -0.98
N LEU A 84 1.03 -6.06 0.32
CA LEU A 84 1.11 -7.39 0.94
C LEU A 84 0.00 -8.33 0.47
N VAL A 85 -1.24 -7.83 0.35
CA VAL A 85 -2.37 -8.56 -0.26
C VAL A 85 -2.01 -9.06 -1.64
N LYS A 86 -1.50 -8.18 -2.50
CA LYS A 86 -1.07 -8.55 -3.85
C LYS A 86 0.06 -9.58 -3.83
N ALA A 87 1.06 -9.41 -2.97
CA ALA A 87 2.19 -10.32 -2.89
C ALA A 87 1.78 -11.72 -2.40
N ALA A 88 0.98 -11.80 -1.34
CA ALA A 88 0.48 -13.06 -0.80
C ALA A 88 -0.37 -13.81 -1.84
N HIS A 89 -1.31 -13.10 -2.48
CA HIS A 89 -2.17 -13.71 -3.48
C HIS A 89 -1.43 -14.15 -4.74
N GLN A 90 -0.49 -13.33 -5.23
CA GLN A 90 0.34 -13.72 -6.38
C GLN A 90 1.18 -14.97 -6.07
N ASN A 91 1.79 -15.04 -4.88
CA ASN A 91 2.52 -16.22 -4.47
C ASN A 91 1.61 -17.46 -4.38
N ALA A 92 0.35 -17.31 -3.94
CA ALA A 92 -0.59 -18.42 -3.93
C ALA A 92 -0.95 -18.91 -5.34
N ILE A 93 -1.18 -17.99 -6.28
CA ILE A 93 -1.37 -18.31 -7.71
C ILE A 93 -0.15 -19.04 -8.27
N ASP A 94 1.06 -18.50 -8.06
CA ASP A 94 2.31 -19.04 -8.60
C ASP A 94 2.61 -20.46 -8.07
N LYS A 95 2.04 -20.81 -6.92
CA LYS A 95 2.13 -22.14 -6.29
C LYS A 95 0.98 -23.09 -6.68
N GLY A 96 0.08 -22.67 -7.57
CA GLY A 96 -1.01 -23.51 -8.09
C GLY A 96 -2.21 -23.65 -7.14
N TRP A 97 -2.29 -22.86 -6.07
CA TRP A 97 -3.35 -22.99 -5.05
C TRP A 97 -4.77 -22.65 -5.53
N TYR A 98 -4.86 -22.07 -6.72
CA TYR A 98 -6.10 -21.67 -7.39
C TYR A 98 -6.30 -22.35 -8.75
N GLU A 99 -5.55 -23.42 -9.05
CA GLU A 99 -5.82 -24.24 -10.24
C GLU A 99 -7.18 -24.95 -10.15
N GLU A 100 -7.59 -25.30 -8.93
CA GLU A 100 -8.91 -25.82 -8.60
C GLU A 100 -9.74 -24.77 -7.82
N PRO A 101 -11.07 -24.77 -7.97
CA PRO A 101 -11.93 -23.87 -7.21
C PRO A 101 -11.80 -24.10 -5.71
N ARG A 102 -11.64 -23.00 -4.96
CA ARG A 102 -11.66 -22.99 -3.48
C ARG A 102 -12.89 -22.24 -2.99
N SER A 103 -13.62 -22.83 -2.07
CA SER A 103 -14.75 -22.19 -1.41
C SER A 103 -14.28 -21.19 -0.34
N PHE A 104 -15.11 -20.19 -0.07
CA PHE A 104 -14.85 -19.27 1.04
C PHE A 104 -14.74 -19.99 2.39
N GLY A 105 -15.51 -21.07 2.59
CA GLY A 105 -15.44 -21.89 3.80
C GLY A 105 -14.07 -22.55 4.01
N GLU A 106 -13.46 -23.05 2.94
CA GLU A 106 -12.11 -23.62 2.99
C GLU A 106 -11.06 -22.55 3.30
N CYS A 107 -11.17 -21.36 2.68
CA CYS A 107 -10.28 -20.24 3.02
C CYS A 107 -10.35 -19.88 4.51
N ILE A 108 -11.55 -19.81 5.07
CA ILE A 108 -11.75 -19.54 6.50
C ILE A 108 -11.17 -20.66 7.37
N ALA A 109 -11.37 -21.93 6.99
CA ALA A 109 -10.81 -23.07 7.72
C ALA A 109 -9.27 -23.04 7.77
N LEU A 110 -8.61 -22.64 6.68
CA LEU A 110 -7.16 -22.46 6.63
C LEU A 110 -6.68 -21.33 7.57
N MET A 111 -7.42 -20.23 7.69
CA MET A 111 -7.08 -19.19 8.67
C MET A 111 -7.19 -19.71 10.11
N HIS A 112 -8.18 -20.56 10.38
CA HIS A 112 -8.36 -21.18 11.69
C HIS A 112 -7.25 -22.18 12.03
N SER A 113 -6.66 -22.88 11.05
CA SER A 113 -5.55 -23.78 11.31
C SER A 113 -4.31 -23.02 11.76
N GLU A 114 -3.95 -21.91 11.10
CA GLU A 114 -2.77 -21.10 11.53
C GLU A 114 -2.94 -20.54 12.95
N LEU A 115 -4.16 -20.10 13.31
CA LEU A 115 -4.46 -19.69 14.68
C LEU A 115 -4.35 -20.84 15.69
N SER A 116 -4.62 -22.06 15.24
CA SER A 116 -4.51 -23.25 16.08
C SER A 116 -3.05 -23.63 16.27
N GLU A 117 -2.19 -23.49 15.26
CA GLU A 117 -0.72 -23.66 15.37
C GLU A 117 -0.14 -22.67 16.39
N ALA A 118 -0.53 -21.38 16.35
CA ALA A 118 -0.13 -20.40 17.36
C ALA A 118 -0.55 -20.81 18.80
N LEU A 119 -1.72 -21.43 18.96
CA LEU A 119 -2.19 -21.92 20.25
C LEU A 119 -1.41 -23.17 20.70
N GLU A 120 -1.01 -24.02 19.77
CA GLU A 120 -0.18 -25.20 20.04
C GLU A 120 1.20 -24.78 20.55
N ASP A 121 1.84 -23.79 19.95
CA ASP A 121 3.13 -23.26 20.42
C ASP A 121 3.05 -22.71 21.84
N HIS A 122 1.97 -21.98 22.15
CA HIS A 122 1.72 -21.51 23.50
C HIS A 122 1.54 -22.67 24.49
N ARG A 123 0.85 -23.75 24.10
CA ARG A 123 0.68 -24.96 24.93
C ARG A 123 1.98 -25.71 25.15
N ASN A 124 2.88 -25.68 24.16
CA ASN A 124 4.20 -26.27 24.23
C ASN A 124 5.20 -25.44 25.04
N GLY A 125 4.79 -24.25 25.51
CA GLY A 125 5.58 -23.40 26.39
C GLY A 125 6.52 -22.43 25.67
N HIS A 126 6.36 -22.25 24.36
CA HIS A 126 7.11 -21.24 23.62
C HIS A 126 6.69 -19.82 24.02
N GLY A 127 7.66 -18.90 24.03
CA GLY A 127 7.44 -17.50 24.37
C GLY A 127 6.64 -16.75 23.31
N PHE A 128 5.84 -15.76 23.73
CA PHE A 128 5.03 -14.93 22.82
C PHE A 128 5.83 -14.14 21.76
N THR A 129 7.13 -13.93 21.99
CA THR A 129 8.03 -13.25 21.05
C THR A 129 9.12 -14.18 20.53
N GLU A 130 9.06 -15.46 20.88
CA GLU A 130 10.03 -16.45 20.44
C GLU A 130 9.76 -16.82 19.00
N VAL A 131 10.82 -16.80 18.19
CA VAL A 131 10.84 -17.37 16.84
C VAL A 131 11.94 -18.42 16.86
N TYR A 132 11.58 -19.64 16.51
CA TYR A 132 12.52 -20.75 16.36
C TYR A 132 12.41 -21.33 14.95
N PHE A 133 13.27 -22.29 14.61
CA PHE A 133 13.33 -22.84 13.26
C PHE A 133 13.27 -24.37 13.28
N GLU A 134 12.40 -24.92 12.45
CA GLU A 134 12.39 -26.35 12.09
C GLU A 134 13.05 -26.51 10.72
N GLY A 135 14.36 -26.78 10.73
CA GLY A 135 15.17 -26.66 9.52
C GLY A 135 15.24 -25.20 9.08
N ASP A 136 14.75 -24.91 7.87
CA ASP A 136 14.67 -23.55 7.31
C ASP A 136 13.31 -22.88 7.52
N LYS A 137 12.31 -23.59 8.07
CA LYS A 137 10.97 -23.03 8.33
C LYS A 137 11.02 -22.21 9.64
N PRO A 138 10.73 -20.90 9.62
CA PRO A 138 10.46 -20.16 10.85
C PRO A 138 9.15 -20.63 11.47
N CYS A 139 9.15 -20.88 12.78
CA CYS A 139 8.02 -21.31 13.58
C CYS A 139 7.88 -20.39 14.82
N GLY A 140 6.89 -20.65 15.67
CA GLY A 140 6.63 -19.84 16.86
C GLY A 140 5.36 -19.00 16.71
N ILE A 141 4.78 -18.63 17.85
CA ILE A 141 3.56 -17.81 17.94
C ILE A 141 3.60 -16.57 17.01
N PRO A 142 4.70 -15.78 16.93
CA PRO A 142 4.76 -14.65 16.00
C PRO A 142 4.61 -15.06 14.53
N THR A 143 5.21 -16.18 14.14
CA THR A 143 5.20 -16.68 12.76
C THR A 143 3.83 -17.21 12.39
N GLU A 144 3.17 -17.97 13.27
CA GLU A 144 1.84 -18.52 12.98
C GLU A 144 0.74 -17.44 12.96
N LEU A 145 0.89 -16.39 13.79
CA LEU A 145 0.06 -15.19 13.66
C LEU A 145 0.32 -14.44 12.35
N ALA A 146 1.57 -14.40 11.88
CA ALA A 146 1.88 -13.83 10.58
C ALA A 146 1.29 -14.67 9.44
N ASP A 147 1.34 -16.00 9.51
CA ASP A 147 0.75 -16.86 8.48
C ASP A 147 -0.78 -16.71 8.44
N THR A 148 -1.43 -16.58 9.60
CA THR A 148 -2.87 -16.22 9.68
C THR A 148 -3.16 -14.94 8.88
N VAL A 149 -2.35 -13.90 9.05
CA VAL A 149 -2.50 -12.62 8.33
C VAL A 149 -2.25 -12.80 6.84
N ILE A 150 -1.27 -13.61 6.45
CA ILE A 150 -0.98 -13.95 5.05
C ILE A 150 -2.15 -14.70 4.39
N ARG A 151 -2.81 -15.63 5.10
CA ARG A 151 -4.03 -16.31 4.62
C ARG A 151 -5.18 -15.33 4.37
N ILE A 152 -5.34 -14.34 5.27
CA ILE A 152 -6.31 -13.25 5.09
C ILE A 152 -5.95 -12.42 3.86
N PHE A 153 -4.68 -12.05 3.70
CA PHE A 153 -4.18 -11.30 2.55
C PHE A 153 -4.44 -12.01 1.23
N ASP A 154 -4.09 -13.29 1.12
CA ASP A 154 -4.37 -14.12 -0.05
C ASP A 154 -5.87 -14.16 -0.37
N THR A 155 -6.70 -14.46 0.65
CA THR A 155 -8.16 -14.52 0.49
C THR A 155 -8.74 -13.18 0.04
N CYS A 156 -8.26 -12.06 0.58
CA CYS A 156 -8.67 -10.74 0.15
C CYS A 156 -8.25 -10.45 -1.30
N GLY A 157 -7.04 -10.84 -1.70
CA GLY A 157 -6.57 -10.71 -3.08
C GLY A 157 -7.43 -11.52 -4.04
N HIS A 158 -7.73 -12.77 -3.68
CA HIS A 158 -8.60 -13.66 -4.45
C HIS A 158 -10.02 -13.11 -4.64
N LEU A 159 -10.60 -12.54 -3.58
CA LEU A 159 -11.97 -12.03 -3.58
C LEU A 159 -12.10 -10.57 -4.04
N GLY A 160 -10.98 -9.89 -4.33
CA GLY A 160 -10.97 -8.47 -4.69
C GLY A 160 -11.37 -7.53 -3.53
N ILE A 161 -11.11 -7.93 -2.29
CA ILE A 161 -11.41 -7.13 -1.10
C ILE A 161 -10.30 -6.11 -0.87
N ASP A 162 -10.65 -4.82 -0.86
CA ASP A 162 -9.73 -3.75 -0.44
C ASP A 162 -9.59 -3.74 1.09
N LEU A 163 -8.68 -4.59 1.57
CA LEU A 163 -8.46 -4.79 3.00
C LEU A 163 -7.89 -3.54 3.67
N GLU A 164 -7.02 -2.80 2.99
CA GLU A 164 -6.44 -1.56 3.51
C GLU A 164 -7.53 -0.50 3.77
N ALA A 165 -8.43 -0.30 2.81
CA ALA A 165 -9.57 0.60 2.98
C ALA A 165 -10.53 0.11 4.08
N ALA A 166 -10.82 -1.19 4.13
CA ALA A 166 -11.68 -1.77 5.16
C ALA A 166 -11.11 -1.59 6.57
N ILE A 167 -9.80 -1.80 6.74
CA ILE A 167 -9.09 -1.56 8.01
C ILE A 167 -9.16 -0.09 8.39
N ALA A 168 -8.81 0.82 7.47
CA ALA A 168 -8.85 2.26 7.72
C ALA A 168 -10.23 2.71 8.19
N GLN A 169 -11.28 2.34 7.44
CA GLN A 169 -12.66 2.63 7.79
C GLN A 169 -13.04 2.05 9.15
N LYS A 170 -12.66 0.79 9.42
CA LYS A 170 -13.00 0.12 10.67
C LYS A 170 -12.29 0.73 11.87
N MET A 171 -11.03 1.14 11.72
CA MET A 171 -10.27 1.81 12.77
C MET A 171 -10.85 3.20 13.09
N THR A 172 -11.19 4.00 12.06
CA THR A 172 -11.89 5.28 12.24
C THR A 172 -13.18 5.11 13.02
N TYR A 173 -14.01 4.12 12.64
CA TYR A 173 -15.25 3.83 13.38
C TYR A 173 -14.99 3.28 14.79
N ASN A 174 -14.00 2.42 14.99
CA ASN A 174 -13.67 1.90 16.32
C ASN A 174 -13.22 3.01 17.28
N ALA A 175 -12.55 4.04 16.77
CA ALA A 175 -12.15 5.22 17.55
C ALA A 175 -13.35 6.04 18.05
N THR A 176 -14.52 5.96 17.39
CA THR A 176 -15.75 6.63 17.87
C THR A 176 -16.49 5.84 18.95
N ARG A 177 -16.05 4.62 19.28
CA ARG A 177 -16.76 3.77 20.24
C ARG A 177 -16.50 4.21 21.67
N PRO A 178 -17.52 4.22 22.55
CA PRO A 178 -17.30 4.50 23.95
C PRO A 178 -16.45 3.40 24.59
N HIS A 179 -15.76 3.75 25.67
CA HIS A 179 -14.91 2.84 26.41
C HIS A 179 -15.70 1.57 26.82
N ARG A 180 -15.22 0.40 26.39
CA ARG A 180 -15.82 -0.92 26.65
C ARG A 180 -17.28 -1.03 26.17
N HIS A 181 -17.53 -0.67 24.92
CA HIS A 181 -18.83 -0.92 24.27
C HIS A 181 -19.13 -2.43 24.21
N GLY A 182 -20.39 -2.80 24.50
CA GLY A 182 -20.88 -4.19 24.38
C GLY A 182 -20.71 -5.08 25.61
N GLY A 183 -20.27 -4.55 26.76
CA GLY A 183 -20.41 -5.22 28.07
C GLY A 183 -19.65 -6.54 28.24
N LYS A 184 -18.65 -6.82 27.40
CA LYS A 184 -17.86 -8.05 27.50
C LYS A 184 -17.00 -8.03 28.78
N LYS A 185 -17.18 -9.06 29.62
CA LYS A 185 -16.30 -9.32 30.78
C LYS A 185 -14.93 -9.77 30.26
N LEU A 186 -13.88 -9.40 30.99
CA LEU A 186 -12.52 -9.88 30.77
C LEU A 186 -12.45 -11.37 31.06
#